data_AF-A0A7S2T099-F1
#
_entry.id   AF-A0A7S2T099-F1
#
_cell.length_a   1.000
_cell.length_b   1.000
_cell.length_c   1.000
_cell.angle_alpha   90.00
_cell.angle_beta   90.00
_cell.angle_gamma   90.00
#
_symmetry.space_group_name_H-M   'P 1'
#
loop_
_entity.id
_entity.type
_entity.pdbx_description
1 polymer ?
#
loop_
_entity_poly.entity_id
_entity_poly.type
_entity_poly.pdbx_seq_one_letter_code
_entity_poly.pdbx_strand_id
1 'polypeptide(L)'
;MRGNNLSDIVTVMTTTASRARPDEEDYIIARVVLRFLNFRSRSLADLQAYARVGTALIDMYEKQTGRAVPETPVTHFLRLTLEALTISSAGLVAGLREKYSLALGQDPALVREADQVLATLKPRKAKMPDLSQMFKTLLG
;
A
#
# COMPACT_ATOMS: atom_id res chain seq x y z
N MET A 1 9.66 -9.73 -11.71
CA MET A 1 10.72 -9.20 -10.83
C MET A 1 10.85 -10.08 -9.59
N ARG A 2 11.83 -11.01 -9.59
CA ARG A 2 12.20 -11.84 -8.44
C ARG A 2 13.64 -11.46 -8.07
N GLY A 3 13.79 -10.53 -7.13
CA GLY A 3 15.07 -10.02 -6.63
C GLY A 3 14.80 -9.15 -5.42
N ASN A 4 15.53 -9.36 -4.34
CA ASN A 4 15.36 -8.68 -3.05
C ASN A 4 16.05 -7.31 -3.00
N ASN A 5 16.17 -6.61 -4.13
CA ASN A 5 16.90 -5.36 -4.17
C ASN A 5 15.97 -4.18 -3.94
N LEU A 6 15.87 -3.75 -2.68
CA LEU A 6 15.26 -2.46 -2.33
C LEU A 6 15.90 -1.32 -3.13
N SER A 7 17.21 -1.42 -3.42
CA SER A 7 17.93 -0.48 -4.29
C SER A 7 17.35 -0.39 -5.70
N ASP A 8 16.87 -1.49 -6.30
CA ASP A 8 16.30 -1.48 -7.65
C ASP A 8 14.94 -0.77 -7.62
N ILE A 9 14.16 -0.99 -6.55
CA ILE A 9 12.87 -0.30 -6.36
C ILE A 9 13.10 1.20 -6.20
N VAL A 10 14.05 1.60 -5.36
CA VAL A 10 14.39 3.02 -5.16
C VAL A 10 14.94 3.61 -6.46
N THR A 11 15.78 2.89 -7.20
CA THR A 11 16.28 3.34 -8.51
C THR A 11 15.16 3.58 -9.51
N VAL A 12 14.18 2.67 -9.58
CA VAL A 12 12.99 2.85 -10.42
C VAL A 12 12.17 4.06 -9.96
N MET A 13 11.96 4.21 -8.65
CA MET A 13 11.23 5.34 -8.07
C MET A 13 11.92 6.67 -8.40
N THR A 14 13.22 6.79 -8.15
CA THR A 14 14.05 7.97 -8.45
C THR A 14 14.08 8.29 -9.95
N THR A 15 14.25 7.28 -10.80
CA THR A 15 14.28 7.48 -12.27
C THR A 15 12.92 7.91 -12.81
N THR A 16 11.84 7.40 -12.22
CA THR A 16 10.48 7.77 -12.64
C THR A 16 10.15 9.19 -12.17
N ALA A 17 10.46 9.52 -10.91
CA ALA A 17 10.24 10.84 -10.34
C ALA A 17 11.07 11.93 -11.05
N SER A 18 12.33 11.66 -11.42
CA SER A 18 13.20 12.65 -12.10
C SER A 18 12.76 13.00 -13.52
N ARG A 19 11.92 12.17 -14.14
CA ARG A 19 11.36 12.38 -15.48
C ARG A 19 9.93 12.95 -15.45
N ALA A 20 9.32 12.99 -14.28
CA ALA A 20 7.96 13.47 -14.10
C ALA A 20 7.94 14.97 -13.82
N ARG A 21 6.75 15.55 -13.81
CA ARG A 21 6.59 16.94 -13.35
C ARG A 21 6.77 17.01 -11.83
N PRO A 22 7.26 18.12 -11.26
CA PRO A 22 7.47 18.24 -9.81
C PRO A 22 6.20 18.00 -8.98
N ASP A 23 5.02 18.32 -9.52
CA ASP A 23 3.71 18.11 -8.90
C ASP A 23 3.21 16.65 -8.95
N GLU A 24 3.93 15.75 -9.62
CA GLU A 24 3.60 14.33 -9.74
C GLU A 24 4.48 13.42 -8.87
N GLU A 25 5.54 13.98 -8.28
CA GLU A 25 6.55 13.23 -7.55
C GLU A 25 5.97 12.46 -6.36
N ASP A 26 5.12 13.12 -5.57
CA ASP A 26 4.47 12.52 -4.40
C ASP A 26 3.56 11.35 -4.79
N TYR A 27 2.80 11.48 -5.88
CA TYR A 27 2.00 10.40 -6.44
C TYR A 27 2.86 9.21 -6.89
N ILE A 28 4.01 9.47 -7.52
CA ILE A 28 4.93 8.41 -7.96
C ILE A 28 5.48 7.65 -6.75
N ILE A 29 5.96 8.36 -5.74
CA ILE A 29 6.51 7.76 -4.53
C ILE A 29 5.44 6.92 -3.82
N ALA A 30 4.27 7.50 -3.57
CA ALA A 30 3.17 6.79 -2.91
C ALA A 30 2.71 5.56 -3.70
N ARG A 31 2.58 5.66 -5.01
CA ARG A 31 2.16 4.54 -5.86
C ARG A 31 3.18 3.41 -5.85
N VAL A 32 4.47 3.72 -5.95
CA VAL A 32 5.54 2.71 -5.94
C VAL A 32 5.58 2.00 -4.59
N VAL A 33 5.49 2.74 -3.48
CA VAL A 33 5.51 2.16 -2.12
C VAL A 33 4.29 1.28 -1.88
N LEU A 34 3.07 1.76 -2.18
CA LEU A 34 1.86 0.94 -1.98
C LEU A 34 1.83 -0.28 -2.90
N ARG A 35 2.31 -0.15 -4.15
CA ARG A 35 2.46 -1.29 -5.06
C ARG A 35 3.46 -2.31 -4.54
N PHE A 36 4.56 -1.87 -3.95
CA PHE A 36 5.53 -2.75 -3.29
C PHE A 36 4.87 -3.56 -2.17
N LEU A 37 4.08 -2.91 -1.32
CA LEU A 37 3.31 -3.60 -0.27
C LEU A 37 2.35 -4.62 -0.87
N ASN A 38 1.53 -4.23 -1.84
CA ASN A 38 0.57 -5.13 -2.49
C ASN A 38 1.23 -6.33 -3.17
N PHE A 39 2.42 -6.15 -3.74
CA PHE A 39 3.17 -7.23 -4.38
C PHE A 39 3.81 -8.19 -3.38
N ARG A 40 4.31 -7.68 -2.25
CA ARG A 40 5.03 -8.47 -1.24
C ARG A 40 4.14 -9.07 -0.17
N SER A 41 2.97 -8.48 0.05
CA SER A 41 2.07 -8.87 1.14
C SER A 41 0.93 -9.74 0.64
N ARG A 42 0.98 -11.03 0.99
CA ARG A 42 -0.12 -11.99 0.71
C ARG A 42 -0.98 -12.24 1.93
N SER A 43 -0.53 -11.82 3.09
CA SER A 43 -1.18 -11.95 4.38
C SER A 43 -1.10 -10.66 5.19
N LEU A 44 -1.90 -10.57 6.26
CA LEU A 44 -1.85 -9.48 7.21
C LEU A 44 -0.45 -9.35 7.86
N ALA A 45 0.17 -10.49 8.21
CA ALA A 45 1.50 -10.51 8.81
C ALA A 45 2.57 -9.96 7.86
N ASP A 46 2.50 -10.30 6.57
CA ASP A 46 3.40 -9.72 5.58
C ASP A 46 3.20 -8.20 5.47
N LEU A 47 1.94 -7.74 5.51
CA LEU A 47 1.61 -6.32 5.40
C LEU A 47 2.21 -5.50 6.55
N GLN A 48 2.16 -6.02 7.77
CA GLN A 48 2.86 -5.42 8.92
C GLN A 48 4.38 -5.39 8.73
N ALA A 49 4.97 -6.51 8.30
CA ALA A 49 6.42 -6.64 8.13
C ALA A 49 6.94 -5.68 7.06
N TYR A 50 6.24 -5.59 5.91
CA TYR A 50 6.64 -4.75 4.80
C TYR A 50 6.26 -3.29 4.96
N ALA A 51 5.36 -2.91 5.87
CA ALA A 51 5.09 -1.51 6.17
C ALA A 51 6.35 -0.75 6.62
N ARG A 52 7.18 -1.37 7.49
CA ARG A 52 8.47 -0.80 7.91
C ARG A 52 9.45 -0.67 6.75
N VAL A 53 9.42 -1.63 5.82
CA VAL A 53 10.23 -1.59 4.59
C VAL A 53 9.74 -0.47 3.66
N GLY A 54 8.43 -0.22 3.61
CA GLY A 54 7.85 0.93 2.91
C GLY A 54 8.39 2.26 3.41
N THR A 55 8.51 2.43 4.74
CA THR A 55 9.17 3.61 5.32
C THR A 55 10.63 3.70 4.88
N ALA A 56 11.37 2.60 4.95
CA ALA A 56 12.77 2.57 4.53
C ALA A 56 12.95 2.91 3.03
N LEU A 57 11.99 2.58 2.16
CA LEU A 57 12.03 2.97 0.74
C LEU A 57 11.95 4.49 0.57
N ILE A 58 11.16 5.17 1.40
CA ILE A 58 11.07 6.65 1.42
C ILE A 58 12.41 7.23 1.88
N ASP A 59 12.97 6.73 2.98
CA ASP A 59 14.26 7.21 3.51
C ASP A 59 15.41 6.99 2.51
N MET A 60 15.42 5.84 1.83
CA MET A 60 16.40 5.53 0.79
C MET A 60 16.26 6.47 -0.41
N TYR A 61 15.03 6.84 -0.80
CA TYR A 61 14.80 7.83 -1.84
C TYR A 61 15.37 9.18 -1.46
N GLU A 62 15.04 9.68 -0.26
CA GLU A 62 15.54 10.97 0.22
C GLU A 62 17.07 11.01 0.27
N LYS A 63 17.68 9.92 0.74
CA LYS A 63 19.14 9.74 0.75
C LYS A 63 19.74 9.72 -0.66
N GLN A 64 19.09 9.06 -1.61
CA GLN A 64 19.58 8.95 -2.98
C GLN A 64 19.43 10.26 -3.77
N THR A 65 18.37 11.03 -3.51
CA THR A 65 18.12 12.30 -4.19
C THR A 65 18.72 13.51 -3.48
N GLY A 66 19.14 13.37 -2.22
CA GLY A 66 19.67 14.46 -1.40
C GLY A 66 18.63 15.52 -1.04
N ARG A 67 17.33 15.18 -1.13
CA ARG A 67 16.20 16.07 -0.88
C ARG A 67 15.08 15.32 -0.19
N ALA A 68 14.37 15.99 0.71
CA ALA A 68 13.19 15.44 1.37
C ALA A 68 12.07 15.21 0.35
N VAL A 69 11.22 14.21 0.61
CA VAL A 69 9.98 14.02 -0.15
C VAL A 69 9.07 15.25 0.04
N PRO A 70 8.34 15.70 -1.00
CA PRO A 70 7.39 16.81 -0.85
C PRO A 70 6.39 16.57 0.29
N GLU A 71 6.18 17.59 1.11
CA GLU A 71 5.16 17.56 2.18
C GLU A 71 3.80 17.91 1.59
N THR A 72 3.06 16.89 1.18
CA THR A 72 1.74 17.00 0.53
C THR A 72 0.73 16.12 1.24
N PRO A 73 -0.59 16.31 1.01
CA PRO A 73 -1.59 15.41 1.54
C PRO A 73 -1.37 13.94 1.13
N VAL A 74 -0.78 13.68 -0.05
CA VAL A 74 -0.49 12.32 -0.53
C VAL A 74 0.62 11.67 0.29
N THR A 75 1.69 12.39 0.60
CA THR A 75 2.81 11.84 1.39
C THR A 75 2.46 11.73 2.86
N HIS A 76 1.61 12.62 3.39
CA HIS A 76 1.00 12.46 4.72
C HIS A 76 0.12 11.22 4.80
N PHE A 77 -0.75 11.00 3.80
CA PHE A 77 -1.53 9.78 3.70
C PHE A 77 -0.64 8.53 3.68
N LEU A 78 0.44 8.54 2.89
CA LEU A 78 1.38 7.43 2.79
C LEU A 78 2.03 7.12 4.15
N ARG A 79 2.64 8.11 4.81
CA ARG A 79 3.33 7.93 6.10
C ARG A 79 2.37 7.41 7.18
N LEU A 80 1.20 8.03 7.32
CA LEU A 80 0.19 7.60 8.29
C LEU A 80 -0.37 6.21 7.97
N THR A 81 -0.51 5.86 6.68
CA THR A 81 -0.93 4.52 6.28
C THR A 81 0.12 3.49 6.67
N LEU A 82 1.40 3.74 6.41
CA LEU A 82 2.49 2.83 6.81
C LEU A 82 2.49 2.62 8.33
N GLU A 83 2.31 3.67 9.12
CA GLU A 83 2.18 3.58 10.58
C GLU A 83 0.95 2.74 10.98
N ALA A 84 -0.22 3.01 10.39
CA ALA A 84 -1.45 2.27 10.63
C ALA A 84 -1.30 0.77 10.35
N LEU A 85 -0.55 0.42 9.31
CA LEU A 85 -0.27 -0.95 8.93
C LEU A 85 0.58 -1.68 9.98
N THR A 86 1.52 -0.99 10.64
CA THR A 86 2.35 -1.60 11.71
C THR A 86 1.52 -2.07 12.90
N ILE A 87 0.39 -1.42 13.18
CA ILE A 87 -0.58 -1.82 14.21
C ILE A 87 -1.80 -2.56 13.64
N SER A 88 -1.82 -2.86 12.34
CA SER A 88 -2.90 -3.55 11.63
C SER A 88 -4.30 -2.98 11.84
N SER A 89 -4.39 -1.66 11.94
CA SER A 89 -5.68 -0.99 12.11
C SER A 89 -6.38 -0.76 10.78
N ALA A 90 -7.21 -1.71 10.36
CA ALA A 90 -8.05 -1.57 9.16
C ALA A 90 -8.95 -0.33 9.21
N GLY A 91 -9.49 0.00 10.39
CA GLY A 91 -10.32 1.18 10.60
C GLY A 91 -9.54 2.49 10.40
N LEU A 92 -8.29 2.56 10.88
CA LEU A 92 -7.47 3.75 10.72
C LEU A 92 -7.06 3.95 9.26
N VAL A 93 -6.65 2.88 8.55
CA VAL A 93 -6.37 2.98 7.11
C VAL A 93 -7.63 3.39 6.32
N ALA A 94 -8.81 2.89 6.70
CA ALA A 94 -10.06 3.25 6.03
C ALA A 94 -10.40 4.73 6.24
N GLY A 95 -10.28 5.21 7.49
CA GLY A 95 -10.49 6.62 7.81
C GLY A 95 -9.49 7.54 7.12
N LEU A 96 -8.21 7.15 7.01
CA LEU A 96 -7.21 7.89 6.23
C LEU A 96 -7.58 7.92 4.74
N ARG A 97 -7.96 6.77 4.16
CA ARG A 97 -8.36 6.68 2.75
C ARG A 97 -9.54 7.59 2.41
N GLU A 98 -10.49 7.70 3.33
CA GLU A 98 -11.65 8.61 3.21
C GLU A 98 -11.22 10.07 3.39
N LYS A 99 -10.48 10.39 4.46
CA LYS A 99 -10.00 11.75 4.77
C LYS A 99 -9.18 12.36 3.64
N TYR A 100 -8.33 11.56 2.99
CA TYR A 100 -7.46 11.99 1.91
C TYR A 100 -8.06 11.72 0.51
N SER A 101 -9.34 11.36 0.41
CA SER A 101 -9.98 10.93 -0.84
C SER A 101 -9.86 11.93 -1.99
N LEU A 102 -9.97 13.25 -1.71
CA LEU A 102 -9.82 14.30 -2.72
C LEU A 102 -8.40 14.34 -3.31
N ALA A 103 -7.37 14.25 -2.47
CA ALA A 103 -5.99 14.25 -2.92
C ALA A 103 -5.67 12.96 -3.70
N LEU A 104 -6.07 11.81 -3.17
CA LEU A 104 -5.86 10.52 -3.84
C LEU A 104 -6.62 10.42 -5.17
N GLY A 105 -7.80 11.04 -5.27
CA GLY A 105 -8.67 11.00 -6.44
C GLY A 105 -8.06 11.61 -7.70
N GLN A 106 -6.97 12.37 -7.59
CA GLN A 106 -6.23 12.89 -8.74
C GLN A 106 -5.44 11.79 -9.49
N ASP A 107 -5.18 10.64 -8.84
CA ASP A 107 -4.49 9.49 -9.44
C ASP A 107 -5.29 8.19 -9.22
N PRO A 108 -6.05 7.71 -10.23
CA PRO A 108 -6.80 6.48 -10.15
C PRO A 108 -5.94 5.23 -9.86
N ALA A 109 -4.66 5.24 -10.25
CA ALA A 109 -3.77 4.13 -9.94
C ALA A 109 -3.44 4.09 -8.45
N LEU A 110 -3.14 5.24 -7.84
CA LEU A 110 -2.90 5.35 -6.41
C LEU A 110 -4.11 4.90 -5.57
N VAL A 111 -5.31 5.32 -5.97
CA VAL A 111 -6.57 4.87 -5.35
C VAL A 111 -6.67 3.34 -5.34
N ARG A 112 -6.41 2.68 -6.47
CA ARG A 112 -6.46 1.21 -6.56
C ARG A 112 -5.45 0.53 -5.64
N GLU A 113 -4.22 1.06 -5.56
CA GLU A 113 -3.20 0.49 -4.68
C GLU A 113 -3.62 0.63 -3.20
N ALA A 114 -4.17 1.78 -2.80
CA ALA A 114 -4.66 2.00 -1.44
C ALA A 114 -5.86 1.11 -1.09
N ASP A 115 -6.80 0.94 -2.01
CA ASP A 115 -7.98 0.08 -1.81
C ASP A 115 -7.58 -1.40 -1.73
N GLN A 116 -6.51 -1.81 -2.43
CA GLN A 116 -5.98 -3.17 -2.36
C GLN A 116 -5.25 -3.46 -1.03
N VAL A 117 -4.54 -2.48 -0.48
CA VAL A 117 -3.98 -2.56 0.88
C VAL A 117 -5.12 -2.77 1.89
N LEU A 118 -6.20 -1.98 1.77
CA LEU A 118 -7.40 -2.11 2.62
C LEU A 118 -8.08 -3.47 2.49
N ALA A 119 -8.17 -4.01 1.27
CA ALA A 119 -8.76 -5.32 1.03
C ALA A 119 -7.95 -6.45 1.70
N THR A 120 -6.62 -6.28 1.81
CA THR A 120 -5.73 -7.23 2.49
C THR A 120 -5.89 -7.19 4.02
N LEU A 121 -6.22 -6.02 4.58
CA LEU A 121 -6.49 -5.86 6.02
C LEU A 121 -7.83 -6.43 6.46
N LYS A 122 -8.85 -6.39 5.58
CA LYS A 122 -10.18 -6.89 5.93
C LYS A 122 -10.15 -8.42 5.98
N PRO A 123 -10.69 -9.06 7.04
CA PRO A 123 -10.81 -10.51 7.07
C PRO A 123 -11.61 -10.95 5.85
N ARG A 124 -11.07 -11.90 5.07
CA ARG A 124 -11.84 -12.55 4.01
C ARG A 124 -13.09 -13.12 4.66
N LYS A 125 -14.28 -12.65 4.25
CA LYS A 125 -15.53 -13.31 4.64
C LYS A 125 -15.35 -14.79 4.34
N ALA A 126 -15.39 -15.63 5.37
CA ALA A 126 -15.35 -17.07 5.19
C ALA A 126 -16.46 -17.43 4.20
N LYS A 127 -16.12 -18.17 3.15
CA LYS A 127 -17.11 -18.71 2.22
C LYS A 127 -18.07 -19.51 3.10
N MET A 128 -19.33 -19.06 3.25
CA MET A 128 -20.30 -19.81 4.06
C MET A 128 -20.31 -21.25 3.50
N PRO A 129 -20.13 -22.27 4.36
CA PRO A 129 -20.21 -23.64 3.90
C PRO A 129 -21.55 -23.81 3.19
N ASP A 130 -21.52 -24.40 2.00
CA ASP A 130 -22.74 -24.73 1.27
C ASP A 130 -23.51 -25.78 2.08
N LEU A 131 -24.46 -25.32 2.90
CA LEU A 131 -25.25 -26.16 3.79
C LEU A 131 -26.06 -27.19 3.00
N SER A 132 -26.28 -26.97 1.70
CA SER A 132 -26.94 -27.91 0.79
C SER A 132 -26.19 -29.25 0.68
N GLN A 133 -24.87 -29.25 0.88
CA GLN A 133 -24.05 -30.47 0.93
C GLN A 133 -24.20 -31.20 2.27
N MET A 134 -24.39 -30.48 3.38
CA MET A 134 -24.51 -31.07 4.72
C MET A 134 -25.86 -31.79 4.92
N PHE A 135 -26.94 -31.27 4.31
CA PHE A 135 -28.26 -31.93 4.38
C PHE A 135 -28.34 -33.21 3.54
N LYS A 136 -27.53 -33.35 2.47
CA LYS A 136 -27.48 -34.57 1.66
C LYS A 136 -26.83 -35.75 2.40
N THR A 137 -25.90 -35.48 3.32
CA THR A 137 -25.20 -36.52 4.10
C THR A 137 -25.98 -36.98 5.34
N LEU A 138 -27.02 -36.25 5.74
CA LEU A 138 -27.85 -36.55 6.93
C LEU A 138 -29.17 -37.27 6.58
N LEU A 139 -29.53 -37.32 5.30
CA LEU A 139 -30.81 -37.86 4.82
C LEU A 139 -30.64 -39.01 3.81
N GLY A 140 -29.41 -39.51 3.62
CA GLY A 140 -29.10 -40.72 2.84
C GLY A 140 -28.45 -41.77 3.72
#